data_AF-A0A5J5JW76-F1
#
_entry.id   AF-A0A5J5JW76-F1
#
_cell.length_a   1.000
_cell.length_b   1.000
_cell.length_c   1.000
_cell.angle_alpha   90.00
_cell.angle_beta   90.00
_cell.angle_gamma   90.00
#
_symmetry.space_group_name_H-M   'P 1'
#
loop_
_entity.id
_entity.type
_entity.pdbx_description
1 polymer ?
#
loop_
_entity_poly.entity_id
_entity_poly.type
_entity_poly.pdbx_seq_one_letter_code
_entity_poly.pdbx_strand_id
1 'polypeptide(L)'
;MPEIDDRLRNFVDFLGTQPMAPDLTYEEVAQSTSRAELGISSLNILILVNNYIEEKAGGKIALRPEWVPMLDEVEGILSVIEEIDAGAPVEV
;
A
#
# COMPACT_ATOMS: atom_id res chain seq x y z
N MET A 1 8.03 -2.24 15.89
CA MET A 1 8.02 -1.68 14.52
C MET A 1 8.42 -2.81 13.61
N PRO A 2 7.58 -3.21 12.65
CA PRO A 2 8.00 -4.14 11.61
C PRO A 2 9.25 -3.60 10.93
N GLU A 3 10.18 -4.48 10.55
CA GLU A 3 11.37 -4.07 9.81
C GLU A 3 10.92 -3.56 8.42
N ILE A 4 11.68 -2.65 7.81
CA ILE A 4 11.33 -2.10 6.49
C ILE A 4 11.10 -3.20 5.44
N ASP A 5 11.84 -4.30 5.58
CA ASP A 5 11.70 -5.51 4.76
C ASP A 5 10.31 -6.18 4.92
N ASP A 6 9.72 -6.17 6.12
CA ASP A 6 8.38 -6.74 6.36
C ASP A 6 7.29 -5.88 5.71
N ARG A 7 7.42 -4.56 5.80
CA ARG A 7 6.49 -3.59 5.17
C ARG A 7 6.50 -3.75 3.65
N LEU A 8 7.69 -3.87 3.07
CA LEU A 8 7.89 -4.10 1.64
C LEU A 8 7.31 -5.44 1.18
N ARG A 9 7.56 -6.53 1.92
CA ARG A 9 6.98 -7.85 1.60
C ARG A 9 5.47 -7.82 1.63
N ASN A 10 4.86 -7.28 2.68
CA ASN A 10 3.40 -7.18 2.77
C ASN A 10 2.81 -6.39 1.61
N PHE A 11 3.46 -5.30 1.20
CA PHE A 11 3.00 -4.51 0.06
C PHE A 11 3.12 -5.29 -1.26
N VAL A 12 4.24 -5.99 -1.50
CA VAL A 12 4.44 -6.83 -2.69
C VAL A 12 3.44 -7.99 -2.75
N ASP A 13 3.25 -8.69 -1.63
CA ASP A 13 2.28 -9.78 -1.50
C ASP A 13 0.87 -9.27 -1.77
N PHE A 14 0.51 -8.09 -1.24
CA PHE A 14 -0.75 -7.44 -1.54
C PHE A 14 -0.87 -7.09 -3.03
N LEU A 15 0.14 -6.47 -3.63
CA LEU A 15 0.12 -6.15 -5.07
C LEU A 15 -0.12 -7.41 -5.92
N GLY A 16 0.47 -8.54 -5.54
CA GLY A 16 0.25 -9.84 -6.19
C GLY A 16 -1.20 -10.35 -6.15
N THR A 17 -2.03 -9.87 -5.23
CA THR A 17 -3.47 -10.22 -5.19
C THR A 17 -4.35 -9.28 -6.02
N GLN A 18 -3.80 -8.16 -6.49
CA GLN A 18 -4.56 -7.10 -7.14
C GLN A 18 -4.47 -7.20 -8.66
N PRO A 19 -5.58 -7.45 -9.38
CA PRO A 19 -5.55 -7.68 -10.83
C PRO A 19 -5.16 -6.45 -11.67
N MET A 20 -5.07 -5.27 -11.05
CA MET A 20 -4.70 -3.99 -11.67
C MET A 20 -3.28 -3.52 -11.29
N ALA A 21 -2.61 -4.25 -10.40
CA ALA A 21 -1.22 -3.99 -10.07
C ALA A 21 -0.31 -4.67 -11.12
N PRO A 22 0.79 -4.02 -11.50
CA PRO A 22 1.84 -4.70 -12.25
C PRO A 22 2.44 -5.82 -11.41
N ASP A 23 2.91 -6.88 -12.09
CA ASP A 23 3.64 -7.98 -11.45
C ASP A 23 5.01 -7.48 -11.01
N LEU A 24 5.10 -7.06 -9.75
CA LEU A 24 6.25 -6.40 -9.16
C LEU A 24 6.94 -7.34 -8.18
N THR A 25 8.25 -7.42 -8.28
CA THR A 25 9.10 -8.15 -7.34
C THR A 25 9.52 -7.27 -6.15
N TYR A 26 9.94 -7.93 -5.08
CA TYR A 26 10.51 -7.25 -3.91
C TYR A 26 11.64 -6.29 -4.26
N GLU A 27 12.56 -6.70 -5.14
CA GLU A 27 13.71 -5.88 -5.51
C GLU A 27 13.30 -4.62 -6.29
N GLU A 28 12.28 -4.73 -7.15
CA GLU A 28 11.76 -3.59 -7.91
C GLU A 28 11.10 -2.56 -6.98
N VAL A 29 10.34 -3.01 -5.98
CA VAL A 29 9.75 -2.13 -4.98
C VAL A 29 10.81 -1.51 -4.08
N ALA A 30 11.78 -2.30 -3.60
CA ALA A 30 12.83 -1.82 -2.71
C ALA A 30 13.78 -0.79 -3.36
N GLN A 31 13.96 -0.83 -4.68
CA GLN A 31 14.80 0.12 -5.43
C GLN A 31 14.03 1.33 -5.95
N SER A 32 12.70 1.29 -5.94
CA SER A 32 11.87 2.38 -6.44
C SER A 32 11.63 3.44 -5.37
N THR A 33 11.58 4.68 -5.79
CA THR A 33 11.29 5.84 -4.94
C THR A 33 9.84 6.31 -5.10
N SER A 34 9.23 6.08 -6.26
CA SER A 34 7.90 6.55 -6.58
C SER A 34 6.99 5.47 -7.17
N ARG A 35 5.68 5.65 -7.03
CA ARG A 35 4.69 4.79 -7.68
C ARG A 35 4.81 4.77 -9.21
N ALA A 36 5.31 5.85 -9.80
CA ALA A 36 5.42 6.00 -11.25
C ALA A 36 6.53 5.08 -11.80
N GLU A 37 7.63 4.93 -11.06
CA GLU A 37 8.70 3.98 -11.37
C GLU A 37 8.19 2.53 -11.32
N LEU A 38 7.26 2.26 -10.41
CA LEU A 38 6.55 0.98 -10.30
C LEU A 38 5.48 0.76 -11.37
N GLY A 39 5.28 1.71 -12.29
CA GLY A 39 4.22 1.62 -13.31
C GLY A 39 2.80 1.80 -12.76
N ILE A 40 2.66 2.29 -11.52
CA ILE A 40 1.37 2.50 -10.86
C ILE A 40 0.87 3.93 -11.09
N SER A 41 -0.26 4.05 -11.79
CA SER A 41 -0.91 5.34 -12.04
C SER A 41 -1.49 5.95 -10.75
N SER A 42 -1.74 7.27 -10.76
CA SER A 42 -2.32 7.97 -9.61
C SER A 42 -3.71 7.44 -9.25
N LEU A 43 -4.48 7.01 -10.24
CA LEU A 43 -5.78 6.39 -10.00
C LEU A 43 -5.63 4.98 -9.45
N ASN A 44 -4.71 4.19 -10.02
CA ASN A 44 -4.50 2.81 -9.59
C ASN A 44 -4.05 2.76 -8.12
N ILE A 45 -3.16 3.65 -7.68
CA ILE A 45 -2.72 3.67 -6.27
C ILE A 45 -3.89 3.97 -5.32
N LEU A 46 -4.80 4.88 -5.68
CA LEU A 46 -5.98 5.18 -4.86
C LEU A 46 -6.92 3.97 -4.77
N ILE A 47 -7.11 3.25 -5.88
CA ILE A 47 -7.91 2.02 -5.90
C ILE A 47 -7.24 0.93 -5.04
N LEU A 48 -5.93 0.76 -5.16
CA LEU A 48 -5.15 -0.20 -4.38
C LEU A 48 -5.29 0.08 -2.88
N VAL A 49 -5.13 1.34 -2.45
CA VAL A 49 -5.30 1.72 -1.03
C VAL A 49 -6.73 1.48 -0.58
N ASN A 50 -7.73 1.81 -1.39
CA ASN A 50 -9.13 1.55 -1.03
C ASN A 50 -9.40 0.04 -0.89
N ASN A 51 -8.86 -0.79 -1.78
CA ASN A 51 -8.96 -2.24 -1.66
C ASN A 51 -8.24 -2.77 -0.42
N TYR A 52 -7.09 -2.19 -0.05
CA TYR A 52 -6.37 -2.54 1.17
C TYR A 52 -7.19 -2.23 2.43
N ILE A 53 -7.84 -1.07 2.46
CA ILE A 53 -8.77 -0.67 3.52
C ILE A 53 -9.95 -1.64 3.64
N GLU A 54 -10.55 -2.02 2.51
CA GLU A 54 -11.63 -3.01 2.48
C GLU A 54 -11.15 -4.36 3.01
N GLU A 55 -9.96 -4.83 2.60
CA GLU A 55 -9.40 -6.11 3.03
C GLU A 55 -9.04 -6.13 4.52
N LYS A 56 -8.34 -5.12 5.03
CA LYS A 56 -7.80 -5.12 6.41
C LYS A 56 -8.75 -4.55 7.44
N ALA A 57 -9.48 -3.49 7.09
CA ALA A 57 -10.35 -2.78 8.02
C ALA A 57 -11.85 -3.05 7.77
N GLY A 58 -12.21 -3.84 6.76
CA GLY A 58 -13.60 -4.07 6.38
C GLY A 58 -14.33 -2.77 6.02
N GLY A 59 -13.61 -1.81 5.41
CA GLY A 59 -14.15 -0.51 5.04
C GLY A 59 -14.42 0.44 6.23
N LYS A 60 -13.97 0.09 7.45
CA LYS A 60 -14.19 0.91 8.66
C LYS A 60 -13.28 2.14 8.74
N ILE A 61 -12.21 2.15 7.96
CA ILE A 61 -11.31 3.29 7.81
C ILE A 61 -11.70 3.99 6.51
N ALA A 62 -11.83 5.32 6.55
CA ALA A 62 -12.01 6.10 5.33
C ALA A 62 -10.66 6.53 4.77
N LEU A 63 -10.54 6.56 3.44
CA LEU A 63 -9.41 7.19 2.77
C LEU A 63 -9.33 8.67 3.21
N ARG A 64 -8.17 9.07 3.71
CA ARG A 64 -7.96 10.44 4.18
C ARG A 64 -7.32 11.33 3.11
N PRO A 65 -7.76 12.59 2.94
CA PRO A 65 -7.17 13.49 1.95
C PRO A 65 -5.67 13.71 2.14
N GLU A 66 -5.17 13.63 3.37
CA GLU A 66 -3.75 13.84 3.69
C GLU A 66 -2.85 12.70 3.15
N TRP A 67 -3.43 11.51 2.91
CA TRP A 67 -2.69 10.38 2.35
C TRP A 67 -2.42 10.56 0.86
N VAL A 68 -3.29 11.24 0.11
CA VAL A 68 -3.17 11.40 -1.35
C VAL A 68 -1.78 11.87 -1.81
N PRO A 69 -1.18 12.95 -1.25
CA PRO A 69 0.18 13.36 -1.62
C PRO A 69 1.26 12.35 -1.20
N MET A 70 1.04 11.58 -0.13
CA MET A 70 2.00 10.56 0.33
C MET A 70 2.06 9.36 -0.61
N LEU A 71 0.98 9.08 -1.34
CA LEU A 71 0.90 7.94 -2.25
C LEU A 71 1.74 8.10 -3.53
N ASP A 72 2.43 9.22 -3.71
CA ASP A 72 3.36 9.39 -4.83
C ASP A 72 4.70 8.68 -4.59
N GLU A 73 5.13 8.62 -3.33
CA GLU A 73 6.41 8.04 -2.89
C GLU A 73 6.20 6.66 -2.26
N VAL A 74 7.12 5.73 -2.52
CA VAL A 74 7.05 4.35 -1.97
C VAL A 74 7.02 4.36 -0.44
N GLU A 75 7.89 5.14 0.20
CA GLU A 75 7.89 5.31 1.66
C GLU A 75 6.55 5.84 2.21
N GLY A 76 5.93 6.78 1.48
CA GLY A 76 4.63 7.31 1.84
C GLY A 76 3.52 6.26 1.72
N ILE A 77 3.54 5.45 0.65
CA ILE A 77 2.62 4.31 0.47
C ILE A 77 2.77 3.32 1.63
N LEU A 78 3.99 2.90 1.95
CA LEU A 78 4.24 1.97 3.06
C LEU A 78 3.78 2.53 4.40
N SER A 79 3.90 3.84 4.60
CA SER A 79 3.44 4.52 5.82
C SER A 79 1.92 4.54 5.93
N VAL A 80 1.21 4.77 4.82
CA VAL A 80 -0.25 4.70 4.76
C VAL A 80 -0.76 3.28 5.02
N ILE A 81 -0.12 2.27 4.44
CA ILE A 81 -0.45 0.86 4.65
C ILE A 81 -0.30 0.49 6.13
N GLU A 82 0.80 0.88 6.76
CA GLU A 82 1.04 0.63 8.19
C GLU A 82 0.01 1.35 9.07
N GLU A 83 -0.41 2.57 8.71
CA GLU A 83 -1.47 3.28 9.42
C GLU A 83 -2.82 2.54 9.31
N ILE A 84 -3.12 1.96 8.14
CA ILE A 84 -4.31 1.13 7.94
C ILE A 84 -4.23 -0.14 8.78
N ASP A 85 -3.08 -0.83 8.80
CA ASP A 85 -2.87 -2.03 9.61
C ASP A 85 -2.98 -1.74 11.11
N ALA A 86 -2.45 -0.61 11.58
CA ALA A 86 -2.55 -0.20 12.98
C ALA A 86 -3.98 0.19 13.38
N GLY A 87 -4.76 0.70 12.43
CA GLY A 87 -6.18 1.04 12.61
C GLY A 87 -7.13 -0.15 12.39
N ALA A 88 -6.66 -1.23 11.80
CA ALA A 88 -7.45 -2.43 11.57
C ALA A 88 -7.81 -3.07 12.92
N PRO A 89 -9.07 -3.46 13.15
CA PRO A 89 -9.43 -4.18 14.36
C PRO A 89 -8.65 -5.49 14.40
N VAL A 90 -7.84 -5.69 15.44
CA VAL A 90 -7.22 -6.98 15.71
C VAL A 90 -8.36 -7.98 15.96
N GLU A 91 -8.65 -8.87 15.00
CA GLU A 91 -9.54 -9.99 15.27
C GLU A 91 -8.89 -10.84 16.38
N VAL A 92 -9.55 -10.84 17.55
CA VAL A 92 -9.23 -11.67 18.73
C VAL A 92 -9.87 -13.04 18.62
#